data_AF-A0A9E1ZAT5-F1
#
_entry.id   AF-A0A9E1ZAT5-F1
#
_cell.length_a   1.000
_cell.length_b   1.000
_cell.length_c   1.000
_cell.angle_alpha   90.00
_cell.angle_beta   90.00
_cell.angle_gamma   90.00
#
_symmetry.space_group_name_H-M   'P 1'
#
loop_
_entity.id
_entity.type
_entity.pdbx_description
1 polymer ?
#
loop_
_entity_poly.entity_id
_entity_poly.type
_entity_poly.pdbx_seq_one_letter_code
_entity_poly.pdbx_strand_id
1 'polypeptide(L)'
;MGLMQRKKYEQFTQLGTCLSDNYRISHYFDKSNKTFSLLDWQKLFIISFVNITPHFMDNVSLAETVNDLPELVSNLLLLLSDKEKLVVKKRFALDGFKKTTLESIGSDFSVTRERVRQIEKNALSKMKRNVFNTALRHIHDFAADAVRSHGGLLREDLVGHDMKKVLPDSFNVDPSCLHLAMVLHEDLDCVGNTINFHPYVRLRDLPDYSLKFASEKMVNQLHKYGNVKSLDKIHRDMKDIFAEISFDIPKTKSLINIDKRMTLLEDELVGLLEWRHIHP
;
A
#
# COMPACT_ATOMS: atom_id res chain seq x y z
N MET A 1 -23.75 11.63 31.31
CA MET A 1 -22.89 11.91 30.14
C MET A 1 -21.40 12.14 30.46
N GLY A 2 -21.01 12.64 31.64
CA GLY A 2 -19.60 12.99 31.93
C GLY A 2 -18.62 11.86 32.30
N LEU A 3 -19.08 10.67 32.69
CA LEU A 3 -18.20 9.58 33.15
C LEU A 3 -17.62 8.71 32.01
N MET A 4 -18.36 8.56 30.91
CA MET A 4 -17.88 7.80 29.73
C MET A 4 -16.81 8.58 28.94
N GLN A 5 -16.88 9.92 28.93
CA GLN A 5 -15.86 10.74 28.31
C GLN A 5 -14.57 10.78 29.14
N ARG A 6 -14.65 10.66 30.46
CA ARG A 6 -13.48 10.64 31.36
C ARG A 6 -12.65 9.36 31.23
N LYS A 7 -13.30 8.19 31.09
CA LYS A 7 -12.60 6.90 30.87
C LYS A 7 -11.92 6.81 29.50
N LYS A 8 -12.54 7.36 28.44
CA LYS A 8 -11.87 7.53 27.14
C LYS A 8 -10.69 8.49 27.29
N TYR A 9 -10.85 9.63 27.96
CA TYR A 9 -9.75 10.57 28.17
C TYR A 9 -8.56 9.94 28.93
N GLU A 10 -8.80 9.15 29.97
CA GLU A 10 -7.76 8.48 30.78
C GLU A 10 -6.99 7.40 30.00
N GLN A 11 -7.68 6.57 29.19
CA GLN A 11 -7.04 5.60 28.31
C GLN A 11 -6.22 6.27 27.19
N PHE A 12 -6.70 7.40 26.67
CA PHE A 12 -5.99 8.19 25.66
C PHE A 12 -4.81 8.98 26.25
N THR A 13 -4.86 9.43 27.50
CA THR A 13 -3.68 9.99 28.18
C THR A 13 -2.61 8.95 28.44
N GLN A 14 -2.96 7.69 28.73
CA GLN A 14 -1.96 6.61 28.88
C GLN A 14 -1.27 6.26 27.55
N LEU A 15 -2.01 6.26 26.43
CA LEU A 15 -1.44 6.12 25.08
C LEU A 15 -0.61 7.35 24.67
N GLY A 16 -1.08 8.55 25.04
CA GLY A 16 -0.37 9.81 24.80
C GLY A 16 0.92 9.96 25.61
N THR A 17 0.96 9.47 26.85
CA THR A 17 2.19 9.45 27.68
C THR A 17 3.18 8.39 27.20
N CYS A 18 2.71 7.21 26.78
CA CYS A 18 3.59 6.19 26.17
C CYS A 18 4.25 6.68 24.87
N LEU A 19 3.57 7.54 24.10
CA LEU A 19 4.11 8.15 22.88
C LEU A 19 4.97 9.38 23.17
N SER A 20 4.65 10.18 24.20
CA SER A 20 5.43 11.37 24.57
C SER A 20 6.77 11.06 25.24
N ASP A 21 6.86 9.93 25.95
CA ASP A 21 8.08 9.55 26.68
C ASP A 21 9.13 8.94 25.75
N ASN A 22 8.73 8.43 24.58
CA ASN A 22 9.64 7.93 23.54
C ASN A 22 9.88 8.94 22.40
N TYR A 23 8.96 9.87 22.16
CA TYR A 23 9.07 10.86 21.08
C TYR A 23 8.59 12.23 21.57
N ARG A 24 9.45 13.26 21.44
CA ARG A 24 9.16 14.66 21.80
C ARG A 24 8.01 15.26 20.95
N ILE A 25 6.76 14.90 21.24
CA ILE A 25 5.55 15.41 20.58
C ILE A 25 4.83 16.44 21.49
N SER A 26 5.59 17.22 22.27
CA SER A 26 4.99 18.21 23.21
C SER A 26 4.53 19.52 22.54
N HIS A 27 4.89 19.75 21.27
CA HIS A 27 4.70 21.06 20.62
C HIS A 27 3.37 21.26 19.87
N TYR A 28 2.51 20.24 19.77
CA TYR A 28 1.28 20.31 18.97
C TYR A 28 -0.02 20.34 19.79
N PHE A 29 0.06 20.48 21.11
CA PHE A 29 -1.11 20.58 21.98
C PHE A 29 -1.44 22.05 22.26
N ASP A 30 -2.40 22.62 21.54
CA ASP A 30 -2.97 23.92 21.92
C ASP A 30 -3.79 23.74 23.21
N LYS A 31 -3.27 24.26 24.32
CA LYS A 31 -3.90 24.16 25.65
C LYS A 31 -5.21 24.97 25.76
N SER A 32 -5.52 25.82 24.79
CA SER A 32 -6.68 26.72 24.85
C SER A 32 -7.96 26.13 24.26
N ASN A 33 -7.88 25.30 23.21
CA ASN A 33 -9.04 24.72 22.52
C ASN A 33 -8.94 23.20 22.45
N LYS A 34 -9.60 22.51 23.40
CA LYS A 34 -9.63 21.04 23.57
C LYS A 34 -10.29 20.26 22.40
N THR A 35 -9.91 20.53 21.15
CA THR A 35 -10.40 19.85 19.94
C THR A 35 -9.30 19.85 18.87
N PHE A 36 -9.00 18.67 18.31
CA PHE A 36 -8.15 18.54 17.13
C PHE A 36 -8.96 18.83 15.85
N SER A 37 -8.47 19.69 14.96
CA SER A 37 -9.09 19.94 13.66
C SER A 37 -8.72 18.85 12.63
N LEU A 38 -9.47 18.72 11.54
CA LEU A 38 -9.19 17.75 10.45
C LEU A 38 -7.78 17.93 9.85
N LEU A 39 -7.30 19.17 9.82
CA LEU A 39 -5.94 19.53 9.39
C LEU A 39 -4.88 19.02 10.38
N ASP A 40 -5.22 18.96 11.68
CA ASP A 40 -4.34 18.42 12.71
C ASP A 40 -4.29 16.89 12.67
N TRP A 41 -5.36 16.22 12.21
CA TRP A 41 -5.36 14.78 11.96
C TRP A 41 -4.49 14.39 10.76
N GLN A 42 -4.51 15.18 9.69
CA GLN A 42 -3.56 15.00 8.59
C GLN A 42 -2.12 15.20 9.05
N LYS A 43 -1.86 16.24 9.88
CA LYS A 43 -0.53 16.46 10.46
C LYS A 43 -0.10 15.33 11.39
N LEU A 44 -0.99 14.80 12.25
CA LEU A 44 -0.69 13.67 13.11
C LEU A 44 -0.49 12.37 12.34
N PHE A 45 -1.22 12.16 11.25
CA PHE A 45 -1.00 11.03 10.34
C PHE A 45 0.36 11.14 9.66
N ILE A 46 0.70 12.32 9.10
CA ILE A 46 2.02 12.62 8.54
C ILE A 46 3.12 12.44 9.59
N ILE A 47 2.96 12.97 10.81
CA ILE A 47 3.93 12.81 11.91
C ILE A 47 4.08 11.35 12.31
N SER A 48 3.00 10.56 12.33
CA SER A 48 3.09 9.11 12.58
C SER A 48 3.83 8.39 11.46
N PHE A 49 3.60 8.76 10.20
CA PHE A 49 4.24 8.19 9.01
C PHE A 49 5.73 8.58 8.91
N VAL A 50 6.05 9.83 9.26
CA VAL A 50 7.41 10.40 9.31
C VAL A 50 8.22 9.83 10.48
N ASN A 51 7.61 9.62 11.66
CA ASN A 51 8.29 9.01 12.81
C ASN A 51 8.48 7.49 12.68
N ILE A 52 7.72 6.81 11.80
CA ILE A 52 7.93 5.39 11.46
C ILE A 52 9.07 5.23 10.43
N THR A 53 9.44 6.30 9.72
CA THR A 53 10.51 6.30 8.71
C THR A 53 11.67 7.24 9.07
N PRO A 54 12.40 7.00 10.19
CA PRO A 54 13.56 7.81 10.55
C PRO A 54 14.66 7.77 9.47
N HIS A 55 14.66 6.76 8.60
CA HIS A 55 15.63 6.64 7.49
C HIS A 55 15.28 7.49 6.24
N PHE A 56 14.02 7.93 6.09
CA PHE A 56 13.60 8.69 4.92
C PHE A 56 13.91 10.19 5.05
N MET A 57 13.80 10.74 6.27
CA MET A 57 14.01 12.17 6.55
C MET A 57 15.48 12.62 6.38
N ASP A 58 16.46 11.77 6.65
CA ASP A 58 17.88 12.10 6.40
C ASP A 58 18.21 12.22 4.89
N ASN A 59 17.35 11.68 4.02
CA ASN A 59 17.48 11.70 2.57
C ASN A 59 16.70 12.85 1.90
N VAL A 60 15.99 13.72 2.63
CA VAL A 60 15.35 14.89 2.02
C VAL A 60 16.40 15.90 1.51
N SER A 61 17.65 15.84 2.00
CA SER A 61 18.77 16.57 1.37
C SER A 61 19.22 16.00 0.01
N LEU A 62 18.78 14.78 -0.36
CA LEU A 62 18.90 14.26 -1.72
C LEU A 62 17.87 14.87 -2.68
N ALA A 63 16.89 15.65 -2.23
CA ALA A 63 15.88 16.25 -3.12
C ALA A 63 16.48 17.11 -4.26
N GLU A 64 17.75 17.54 -4.15
CA GLU A 64 18.50 18.20 -5.24
C GLU A 64 19.16 17.23 -6.25
N THR A 65 19.10 15.91 -6.02
CA THR A 65 19.71 14.82 -6.82
C THR A 65 18.74 13.67 -7.14
N VAL A 66 17.44 13.85 -6.92
CA VAL A 66 16.44 12.79 -7.13
C VAL A 66 16.03 12.72 -8.60
N ASN A 67 16.59 11.75 -9.30
CA ASN A 67 16.06 11.24 -10.56
C ASN A 67 14.64 10.70 -10.35
N ASP A 68 13.70 11.07 -11.21
CA ASP A 68 12.32 10.59 -11.15
C ASP A 68 12.24 9.06 -11.23
N LEU A 69 11.12 8.47 -10.77
CA LEU A 69 10.95 7.01 -10.78
C LEU A 69 11.18 6.36 -12.17
N PRO A 70 10.71 6.95 -13.31
CA PRO A 70 11.03 6.44 -14.64
C PRO A 70 12.52 6.43 -14.97
N GLU A 71 13.28 7.40 -14.48
CA GLU A 71 14.72 7.48 -14.73
C GLU A 71 15.47 6.41 -13.91
N LEU A 72 15.07 6.21 -12.65
CA LEU A 72 15.61 5.11 -11.82
C LEU A 72 15.37 3.74 -12.47
N VAL A 73 14.16 3.52 -13.00
CA VAL A 73 13.83 2.31 -13.75
C VAL A 73 14.63 2.22 -15.05
N SER A 74 14.77 3.32 -15.79
CA SER A 74 15.55 3.38 -17.02
C SER A 74 17.01 2.98 -16.80
N ASN A 75 17.62 3.42 -15.70
CA ASN A 75 18.98 3.06 -15.31
C ASN A 75 19.11 1.55 -15.05
N LEU A 76 18.13 0.92 -14.39
CA LEU A 76 18.14 -0.54 -14.23
C LEU A 76 17.95 -1.28 -15.56
N LEU A 77 17.14 -0.74 -16.47
CA LEU A 77 16.94 -1.35 -17.78
C LEU A 77 18.22 -1.34 -18.61
N LEU A 78 19.18 -0.43 -18.38
CA LEU A 78 20.48 -0.41 -19.08
C LEU A 78 21.33 -1.66 -18.80
N LEU A 79 21.07 -2.38 -17.70
CA LEU A 79 21.76 -3.63 -17.35
C LEU A 79 21.29 -4.84 -18.16
N LEU A 80 20.17 -4.70 -18.87
CA LEU A 80 19.53 -5.76 -19.63
C LEU A 80 19.99 -5.73 -21.09
N SER A 81 20.04 -6.90 -21.73
CA SER A 81 20.17 -6.96 -23.19
C SER A 81 18.94 -6.34 -23.88
N ASP A 82 19.08 -5.92 -25.14
CA ASP A 82 17.98 -5.28 -25.88
C ASP A 82 16.70 -6.13 -25.91
N LYS A 83 16.84 -7.45 -26.04
CA LYS A 83 15.72 -8.40 -26.00
C LYS A 83 15.05 -8.42 -24.62
N GLU A 84 15.84 -8.50 -23.55
CA GLU A 84 15.32 -8.49 -22.17
C GLU A 84 14.63 -7.15 -21.87
N LYS A 85 15.28 -6.03 -22.21
CA LYS A 85 14.74 -4.68 -22.06
C LYS A 85 13.39 -4.54 -22.79
N LEU A 86 13.29 -4.96 -24.04
CA LEU A 86 12.06 -4.86 -24.82
C LEU A 86 10.93 -5.74 -24.25
N VAL A 87 11.25 -6.97 -23.79
CA VAL A 87 10.28 -7.84 -23.11
C VAL A 87 9.79 -7.17 -21.83
N VAL A 88 10.66 -6.63 -20.99
CA VAL A 88 10.27 -5.95 -19.74
C VAL A 88 9.43 -4.71 -20.03
N LYS A 89 9.85 -3.83 -20.95
CA LYS A 89 9.08 -2.62 -21.33
C LYS A 89 7.65 -2.96 -21.76
N LYS A 90 7.50 -3.97 -22.63
CA LYS A 90 6.20 -4.44 -23.12
C LYS A 90 5.35 -5.10 -22.01
N ARG A 91 5.96 -5.93 -21.14
CA ARG A 91 5.25 -6.63 -20.06
C ARG A 91 4.73 -5.68 -18.98
N PHE A 92 5.50 -4.64 -18.68
CA PHE A 92 5.24 -3.70 -17.59
C PHE A 92 4.68 -2.35 -18.05
N ALA A 93 4.43 -2.16 -19.36
CA ALA A 93 3.92 -0.90 -19.92
C ALA A 93 4.82 0.32 -19.61
N LEU A 94 6.13 0.15 -19.80
CA LEU A 94 7.14 1.19 -19.59
C LEU A 94 7.43 1.92 -20.91
N ASP A 95 8.00 3.12 -20.86
CA ASP A 95 8.41 3.91 -22.04
C ASP A 95 7.32 4.06 -23.11
N GLY A 96 6.07 4.22 -22.69
CA GLY A 96 4.92 4.38 -23.60
C GLY A 96 4.44 3.09 -24.27
N PHE A 97 5.06 1.94 -23.99
CA PHE A 97 4.53 0.65 -24.42
C PHE A 97 3.23 0.32 -23.69
N LYS A 98 2.33 -0.39 -24.37
CA LYS A 98 1.14 -0.95 -23.73
C LYS A 98 1.47 -2.30 -23.08
N LYS A 99 0.77 -2.63 -22.00
CA LYS A 99 0.89 -3.93 -21.33
C LYS A 99 0.50 -5.05 -22.30
N THR A 100 1.45 -5.92 -22.65
CA THR A 100 1.21 -7.07 -23.55
C THR A 100 1.41 -8.41 -22.86
N THR A 101 0.70 -9.44 -23.32
CA THR A 101 0.82 -10.80 -22.79
C THR A 101 2.08 -11.51 -23.29
N LEU A 102 2.49 -12.58 -22.60
CA LEU A 102 3.61 -13.41 -23.03
C LEU A 102 3.35 -14.07 -24.38
N GLU A 103 2.10 -14.44 -24.69
CA GLU A 103 1.75 -15.01 -26.00
C GLU A 103 1.92 -13.98 -27.12
N SER A 104 1.41 -12.75 -26.92
CA SER A 104 1.53 -11.68 -27.92
C SER A 104 2.99 -11.31 -28.16
N ILE A 105 3.80 -11.17 -27.11
CA ILE A 105 5.24 -10.95 -27.25
C ILE A 105 5.90 -12.14 -27.97
N GLY A 106 5.52 -13.37 -27.64
CA GLY A 106 6.06 -14.56 -28.30
C GLY A 106 5.81 -14.54 -29.81
N SER A 107 4.60 -14.14 -30.21
CA SER A 107 4.24 -13.95 -31.61
C SER A 107 5.12 -12.90 -32.29
N ASP A 108 5.31 -11.73 -31.68
CA ASP A 108 6.13 -10.64 -32.24
C ASP A 108 7.59 -11.06 -32.48
N PHE A 109 8.13 -11.92 -31.60
CA PHE A 109 9.51 -12.39 -31.66
C PHE A 109 9.67 -13.75 -32.37
N SER A 110 8.58 -14.35 -32.87
CA SER A 110 8.57 -15.71 -33.43
C SER A 110 9.18 -16.77 -32.47
N VAL A 111 8.84 -16.66 -31.18
CA VAL A 111 9.26 -17.60 -30.13
C VAL A 111 8.07 -18.08 -29.31
N THR A 112 8.25 -19.21 -28.60
CA THR A 112 7.20 -19.73 -27.72
C THR A 112 6.96 -18.81 -26.53
N ARG A 113 5.73 -18.83 -26.00
CA ARG A 113 5.35 -18.18 -24.73
C ARG A 113 6.32 -18.51 -23.59
N GLU A 114 6.72 -19.77 -23.48
CA GLU A 114 7.65 -20.23 -22.45
C GLU A 114 9.04 -19.61 -22.62
N ARG A 115 9.50 -19.42 -23.86
CA ARG A 115 10.76 -18.72 -24.12
C ARG A 115 10.70 -17.27 -23.65
N VAL A 116 9.59 -16.57 -23.90
CA VAL A 116 9.40 -15.20 -23.38
C VAL A 116 9.40 -15.17 -21.86
N ARG A 117 8.71 -16.13 -21.21
CA ARG A 117 8.69 -16.26 -19.75
C ARG A 117 10.09 -16.44 -19.16
N GLN A 118 10.94 -17.22 -19.81
CA GLN A 118 12.35 -17.38 -19.41
C GLN A 118 13.13 -16.08 -19.55
N ILE A 119 12.94 -15.34 -20.64
CA ILE A 119 13.59 -14.02 -20.85
C ILE A 119 13.14 -13.05 -19.76
N GLU A 120 11.83 -12.96 -19.49
CA GLU A 120 11.26 -12.13 -18.41
C GLU A 120 11.86 -12.50 -17.05
N LYS A 121 11.87 -13.79 -16.70
CA LYS A 121 12.43 -14.27 -15.42
C LYS A 121 13.91 -13.91 -15.28
N ASN A 122 14.70 -14.09 -16.32
CA ASN A 122 16.13 -13.78 -16.32
C ASN A 122 16.37 -12.27 -16.18
N ALA A 123 15.59 -11.45 -16.88
CA ALA A 123 15.65 -10.00 -16.80
C ALA A 123 15.33 -9.52 -15.38
N LEU A 124 14.21 -9.97 -14.80
CA LEU A 124 13.83 -9.61 -13.42
C LEU A 124 14.89 -10.07 -12.41
N SER A 125 15.46 -11.26 -12.56
CA SER A 125 16.52 -11.75 -11.68
C SER A 125 17.81 -10.91 -11.76
N LYS A 126 18.17 -10.41 -12.96
CA LYS A 126 19.29 -9.46 -13.12
C LYS A 126 18.97 -8.12 -12.45
N MET A 127 17.76 -7.59 -12.64
CA MET A 127 17.35 -6.34 -12.02
C MET A 127 17.36 -6.44 -10.50
N LYS A 128 16.73 -7.46 -9.91
CA LYS A 128 16.66 -7.69 -8.45
C LYS A 128 18.04 -7.62 -7.78
N ARG A 129 19.04 -8.28 -8.35
CA ARG A 129 20.41 -8.29 -7.82
C ARG A 129 21.10 -6.92 -7.83
N ASN A 130 20.64 -5.99 -8.67
CA ASN A 130 21.24 -4.67 -8.82
C ASN A 130 20.42 -3.55 -8.18
N VAL A 131 19.17 -3.81 -7.75
CA VAL A 131 18.31 -2.79 -7.11
C VAL A 131 19.01 -2.13 -5.93
N PHE A 132 19.60 -2.92 -5.03
CA PHE A 132 20.25 -2.41 -3.81
C PHE A 132 21.46 -1.50 -4.07
N ASN A 133 22.05 -1.58 -5.27
CA ASN A 133 23.19 -0.76 -5.67
C ASN A 133 22.75 0.53 -6.37
N THR A 134 21.45 0.80 -6.45
CA THR A 134 20.87 1.96 -7.12
C THR A 134 19.98 2.75 -6.16
N ALA A 135 19.68 4.00 -6.52
CA ALA A 135 18.77 4.85 -5.76
C ALA A 135 17.31 4.31 -5.73
N LEU A 136 16.97 3.28 -6.52
CA LEU A 136 15.66 2.60 -6.42
C LEU A 136 15.46 1.93 -5.05
N ARG A 137 16.53 1.67 -4.29
CA ARG A 137 16.44 1.17 -2.91
C ARG A 137 15.55 2.05 -2.02
N HIS A 138 15.65 3.38 -2.12
CA HIS A 138 14.83 4.28 -1.30
C HIS A 138 13.34 4.15 -1.62
N ILE A 139 13.01 3.93 -2.90
CA ILE A 139 11.63 3.67 -3.34
C ILE A 139 11.14 2.31 -2.84
N HIS A 140 12.01 1.29 -2.84
CA HIS A 140 11.71 -0.02 -2.29
C HIS A 140 11.39 0.06 -0.79
N ASP A 141 12.27 0.71 -0.02
CA ASP A 141 12.12 0.88 1.43
C ASP A 141 10.82 1.62 1.73
N PHE A 142 10.55 2.72 1.01
CA PHE A 142 9.28 3.45 1.13
C PHE A 142 8.07 2.58 0.83
N ALA A 143 8.06 1.86 -0.30
CA ALA A 143 6.92 1.05 -0.70
C ALA A 143 6.63 -0.04 0.33
N ALA A 144 7.68 -0.69 0.87
CA ALA A 144 7.53 -1.68 1.91
C ALA A 144 6.98 -1.08 3.21
N ASP A 145 7.47 0.09 3.60
CA ASP A 145 7.01 0.79 4.80
C ASP A 145 5.57 1.29 4.67
N ALA A 146 5.18 1.78 3.50
CA ALA A 146 3.80 2.14 3.19
C ALA A 146 2.86 0.92 3.29
N VAL A 147 3.27 -0.25 2.79
CA VAL A 147 2.49 -1.48 2.94
C VAL A 147 2.43 -1.93 4.40
N ARG A 148 3.55 -1.87 5.15
CA ARG A 148 3.59 -2.23 6.57
C ARG A 148 2.72 -1.32 7.43
N SER A 149 2.75 0.00 7.20
CA SER A 149 1.92 0.97 7.95
C SER A 149 0.42 0.74 7.75
N HIS A 150 0.05 0.11 6.64
CA HIS A 150 -1.33 -0.28 6.30
C HIS A 150 -1.67 -1.72 6.72
N GLY A 151 -0.89 -2.30 7.64
CA GLY A 151 -1.11 -3.65 8.15
C GLY A 151 -0.62 -4.75 7.21
N GLY A 152 0.34 -4.46 6.34
CA GLY A 152 0.94 -5.46 5.44
C GLY A 152 0.15 -5.75 4.17
N LEU A 153 -0.86 -4.95 3.87
CA LEU A 153 -1.74 -5.05 2.70
C LEU A 153 -2.13 -3.65 2.26
N LEU A 154 -2.01 -3.33 0.97
CA LEU A 154 -2.40 -2.02 0.45
C LEU A 154 -2.79 -2.11 -1.02
N ARG A 155 -3.77 -1.31 -1.45
CA ARG A 155 -4.14 -1.20 -2.87
C ARG A 155 -2.99 -0.55 -3.65
N GLU A 156 -2.72 -1.04 -4.84
CA GLU A 156 -1.50 -0.70 -5.58
C GLU A 156 -1.39 0.80 -5.92
N ASP A 157 -2.51 1.42 -6.29
CA ASP A 157 -2.64 2.85 -6.57
C ASP A 157 -2.43 3.73 -5.32
N LEU A 158 -2.78 3.22 -4.13
CA LEU A 158 -2.61 3.94 -2.87
C LEU A 158 -1.14 4.04 -2.45
N VAL A 159 -0.30 3.07 -2.83
CA VAL A 159 1.16 3.16 -2.60
C VAL A 159 1.72 4.43 -3.28
N GLY A 160 1.35 4.65 -4.54
CA GLY A 160 1.78 5.84 -5.28
C GLY A 160 1.18 7.13 -4.72
N HIS A 161 -0.05 7.07 -4.21
CA HIS A 161 -0.67 8.20 -3.52
C HIS A 161 0.09 8.58 -2.24
N ASP A 162 0.49 7.60 -1.43
CA ASP A 162 1.27 7.85 -0.22
C ASP A 162 2.66 8.38 -0.54
N MET A 163 3.31 7.89 -1.60
CA MET A 163 4.58 8.46 -2.09
C MET A 163 4.45 9.95 -2.41
N LYS A 164 3.40 10.34 -3.15
CA LYS A 164 3.16 11.73 -3.54
C LYS A 164 2.88 12.69 -2.37
N LYS A 165 2.47 12.18 -1.21
CA LYS A 165 2.28 13.02 0.00
C LYS A 165 3.61 13.44 0.63
N VAL A 166 4.66 12.65 0.40
CA VAL A 166 5.96 12.83 1.05
C VAL A 166 6.98 13.40 0.07
N LEU A 167 6.89 13.02 -1.20
CA LEU A 167 7.78 13.48 -2.26
C LEU A 167 7.38 14.86 -2.80
N PRO A 168 8.32 15.63 -3.37
CA PRO A 168 8.00 16.89 -4.04
C PRO A 168 6.99 16.70 -5.18
N ASP A 169 6.15 17.71 -5.43
CA ASP A 169 5.16 17.69 -6.51
C ASP A 169 5.79 17.50 -7.91
N SER A 170 7.06 17.87 -8.07
CA SER A 170 7.81 17.67 -9.31
C SER A 170 8.19 16.22 -9.56
N PHE A 171 8.20 15.38 -8.53
CA PHE A 171 8.65 13.99 -8.64
C PHE A 171 7.61 13.14 -9.37
N ASN A 172 7.99 12.61 -10.52
CA ASN A 172 7.09 11.78 -11.31
C ASN A 172 7.02 10.34 -10.76
N VAL A 173 5.93 10.03 -10.06
CA VAL A 173 5.57 8.66 -9.67
C VAL A 173 4.74 8.01 -10.79
N ASP A 174 5.42 7.46 -11.80
CA ASP A 174 4.77 6.69 -12.86
C ASP A 174 4.24 5.34 -12.33
N PRO A 175 2.94 4.99 -12.54
CA PRO A 175 2.36 3.77 -12.00
C PRO A 175 3.01 2.48 -12.53
N SER A 176 3.43 2.45 -13.79
CA SER A 176 4.06 1.27 -14.40
C SER A 176 5.45 1.02 -13.81
N CYS A 177 6.21 2.10 -13.60
CA CYS A 177 7.52 2.06 -12.95
C CYS A 177 7.41 1.67 -11.48
N LEU A 178 6.39 2.18 -10.77
CA LEU A 178 6.10 1.80 -9.39
C LEU A 178 5.74 0.32 -9.29
N HIS A 179 4.87 -0.17 -10.18
CA HIS A 179 4.52 -1.59 -10.26
C HIS A 179 5.77 -2.47 -10.41
N LEU A 180 6.67 -2.11 -11.34
CA LEU A 180 7.92 -2.84 -11.53
C LEU A 180 8.79 -2.82 -10.27
N ALA A 181 8.95 -1.67 -9.62
CA ALA A 181 9.71 -1.56 -8.37
C ALA A 181 9.15 -2.51 -7.29
N MET A 182 7.84 -2.52 -7.10
CA MET A 182 7.19 -3.40 -6.11
C MET A 182 7.33 -4.89 -6.49
N VAL A 183 7.27 -5.25 -7.77
CA VAL A 183 7.51 -6.62 -8.26
C VAL A 183 8.97 -7.06 -8.06
N LEU A 184 9.90 -6.11 -8.11
CA LEU A 184 11.32 -6.36 -7.84
C LEU A 184 11.61 -6.53 -6.35
N HIS A 185 10.77 -6.01 -5.46
CA HIS A 185 10.98 -6.08 -4.01
C HIS A 185 11.01 -7.53 -3.48
N GLU A 186 11.83 -7.77 -2.46
CA GLU A 186 12.02 -9.10 -1.89
C GLU A 186 10.87 -9.51 -0.96
N ASP A 187 10.36 -8.60 -0.13
CA ASP A 187 9.29 -8.92 0.83
C ASP A 187 7.86 -8.66 0.32
N LEU A 188 7.69 -8.11 -0.89
CA LEU A 188 6.37 -7.77 -1.43
C LEU A 188 5.95 -8.75 -2.51
N ASP A 189 4.64 -9.01 -2.54
CA ASP A 189 3.97 -9.71 -3.63
C ASP A 189 2.86 -8.81 -4.19
N CYS A 190 2.94 -8.52 -5.49
CA CYS A 190 1.92 -7.78 -6.22
C CYS A 190 0.88 -8.75 -6.79
N VAL A 191 -0.39 -8.53 -6.45
CA VAL A 191 -1.52 -9.32 -6.93
C VAL A 191 -2.31 -8.47 -7.92
N GLY A 192 -2.45 -8.98 -9.13
CA GLY A 192 -3.20 -8.31 -10.19
C GLY A 192 -4.70 -8.23 -9.93
N ASN A 193 -5.40 -7.52 -10.80
CA ASN A 193 -6.85 -7.39 -10.75
C ASN A 193 -7.55 -8.77 -10.81
N THR A 194 -8.52 -9.00 -9.93
CA THR A 194 -9.34 -10.21 -9.91
C THR A 194 -10.83 -9.86 -9.96
N ILE A 195 -11.71 -10.86 -9.90
CA ILE A 195 -13.17 -10.64 -9.85
C ILE A 195 -13.54 -9.82 -8.60
N ASN A 196 -13.03 -10.21 -7.43
CA ASN A 196 -13.41 -9.61 -6.15
C ASN A 196 -12.45 -8.51 -5.68
N PHE A 197 -11.21 -8.48 -6.16
CA PHE A 197 -10.19 -7.58 -5.63
C PHE A 197 -9.63 -6.64 -6.70
N HIS A 198 -9.45 -5.37 -6.33
CA HIS A 198 -8.59 -4.44 -7.05
C HIS A 198 -7.12 -4.91 -7.00
N PRO A 199 -6.23 -4.45 -7.90
CA PRO A 199 -4.80 -4.71 -7.77
C PRO A 199 -4.29 -4.26 -6.40
N TYR A 200 -3.52 -5.12 -5.74
CA TYR A 200 -3.02 -4.85 -4.40
C TYR A 200 -1.63 -5.44 -4.19
N VAL A 201 -0.94 -4.91 -3.20
CA VAL A 201 0.38 -5.32 -2.77
C VAL A 201 0.25 -5.83 -1.35
N ARG A 202 0.87 -6.99 -1.07
CA ARG A 202 0.92 -7.58 0.26
C ARG A 202 2.34 -7.93 0.64
N LEU A 203 2.60 -8.01 1.94
CA LEU A 203 3.79 -8.67 2.44
C LEU A 203 3.74 -10.16 2.08
N ARG A 204 4.89 -10.75 1.75
CA ARG A 204 4.98 -12.14 1.32
C ARG A 204 4.62 -13.13 2.43
N ASP A 205 4.87 -12.75 3.69
CA ASP A 205 4.50 -13.51 4.88
C ASP A 205 2.99 -13.54 5.15
N LEU A 206 2.21 -12.67 4.51
CA LEU A 206 0.75 -12.62 4.60
C LEU A 206 0.11 -13.52 3.53
N PRO A 207 -0.47 -14.70 3.89
CA PRO A 207 -0.94 -15.66 2.90
C PRO A 207 -2.20 -15.19 2.17
N ASP A 208 -2.24 -15.38 0.84
CA ASP A 208 -3.36 -14.99 -0.01
C ASP A 208 -4.68 -15.68 0.36
N TYR A 209 -4.64 -16.98 0.70
CA TYR A 209 -5.83 -17.71 1.14
C TYR A 209 -6.48 -17.08 2.37
N SER A 210 -5.67 -16.65 3.33
CA SER A 210 -6.16 -16.04 4.57
C SER A 210 -6.87 -14.72 4.31
N LEU A 211 -6.35 -13.89 3.40
CA LEU A 211 -6.97 -12.64 2.99
C LEU A 211 -8.32 -12.88 2.30
N LYS A 212 -8.37 -13.83 1.37
CA LYS A 212 -9.60 -14.19 0.66
C LYS A 212 -10.66 -14.74 1.62
N PHE A 213 -10.26 -15.61 2.54
CA PHE A 213 -11.14 -16.15 3.57
C PHE A 213 -11.65 -15.04 4.50
N ALA A 214 -10.79 -14.11 4.91
CA ALA A 214 -11.17 -12.96 5.73
C ALA A 214 -12.18 -12.06 5.04
N SER A 215 -11.91 -11.67 3.79
CA SER A 215 -12.82 -10.83 3.01
C SER A 215 -14.18 -11.51 2.82
N GLU A 216 -14.20 -12.81 2.55
CA GLU A 216 -15.44 -13.58 2.41
C GLU A 216 -16.24 -13.63 3.71
N LYS A 217 -15.59 -13.78 4.87
CA LYS A 217 -16.26 -13.72 6.17
C LYS A 217 -16.82 -12.33 6.46
N MET A 218 -16.10 -11.27 6.11
CA MET A 218 -16.58 -9.89 6.27
C MET A 218 -17.83 -9.62 5.45
N VAL A 219 -17.83 -10.02 4.18
CA VAL A 219 -18.99 -9.85 3.28
C VAL A 219 -20.20 -10.64 3.81
N ASN A 220 -20.01 -11.89 4.22
CA ASN A 220 -21.08 -12.70 4.81
C ASN A 220 -21.64 -12.10 6.12
N GLN A 221 -20.79 -11.46 6.92
CA GLN A 221 -21.21 -10.74 8.12
C GLN A 221 -22.00 -9.48 7.77
N LEU A 222 -21.61 -8.73 6.74
CA LEU A 222 -22.36 -7.56 6.28
C LEU A 222 -23.75 -7.95 5.78
N HIS A 223 -23.87 -9.02 4.99
CA HIS A 223 -25.17 -9.52 4.52
C HIS A 223 -26.13 -9.91 5.66
N LYS A 224 -25.61 -10.53 6.74
CA LYS A 224 -26.44 -10.99 7.87
C LYS A 224 -27.02 -9.87 8.72
N TYR A 225 -26.37 -8.72 8.80
CA TYR A 225 -26.68 -7.67 9.79
C TYR A 225 -27.10 -6.33 9.16
N GLY A 226 -27.65 -6.35 7.94
CA GLY A 226 -28.24 -5.16 7.32
C GLY A 226 -27.29 -4.34 6.44
N ASN A 227 -26.27 -4.97 5.86
CA ASN A 227 -25.35 -4.43 4.84
C ASN A 227 -24.43 -3.28 5.27
N VAL A 228 -24.58 -2.72 6.48
CA VAL A 228 -23.71 -1.68 7.04
C VAL A 228 -23.32 -2.00 8.49
N LYS A 229 -22.03 -1.86 8.83
CA LYS A 229 -21.52 -1.97 10.21
C LYS A 229 -20.41 -0.95 10.46
N SER A 230 -20.24 -0.53 11.71
CA SER A 230 -19.04 0.22 12.12
C SER A 230 -17.77 -0.62 11.96
N LEU A 231 -16.69 -0.02 11.49
CA LEU A 231 -15.39 -0.63 11.33
C LEU A 231 -14.91 -1.33 12.60
N ASP A 232 -15.03 -0.67 13.76
CA ASP A 232 -14.67 -1.22 15.07
C ASP A 232 -15.36 -2.56 15.37
N LYS A 233 -16.64 -2.68 14.97
CA LYS A 233 -17.42 -3.91 15.17
C LYS A 233 -16.95 -5.00 14.22
N ILE A 234 -16.72 -4.68 12.95
CA ILE A 234 -16.15 -5.62 11.99
C ILE A 234 -14.79 -6.11 12.47
N HIS A 235 -13.92 -5.19 12.91
CA HIS A 235 -12.60 -5.51 13.41
C HIS A 235 -12.68 -6.48 14.61
N ARG A 236 -13.56 -6.22 15.60
CA ARG A 236 -13.78 -7.14 16.71
C ARG A 236 -14.29 -8.51 16.25
N ASP A 237 -15.34 -8.53 15.43
CA ASP A 237 -15.94 -9.77 14.90
C ASP A 237 -14.88 -10.60 14.14
N MET A 238 -13.94 -9.94 13.45
CA MET A 238 -12.86 -10.57 12.70
C MET A 238 -11.73 -11.05 13.59
N LYS A 239 -11.36 -10.29 14.62
CA LYS A 239 -10.31 -10.67 15.57
C LYS A 239 -10.60 -12.02 16.23
N ASP A 240 -11.87 -12.29 16.52
CA ASP A 240 -12.31 -13.55 17.11
C ASP A 240 -12.22 -14.73 16.13
N ILE A 241 -12.42 -14.47 14.83
CA ILE A 241 -12.35 -15.50 13.76
C ILE A 241 -10.89 -15.79 13.37
N PHE A 242 -10.00 -14.81 13.49
CA PHE A 242 -8.62 -14.84 12.99
C PHE A 242 -7.58 -14.81 14.12
N ALA A 243 -7.79 -15.59 15.18
CA ALA A 243 -6.85 -15.62 16.32
C ALA A 243 -5.39 -15.95 15.93
N GLU A 244 -5.19 -16.70 14.84
CA GLU A 244 -3.86 -17.09 14.33
C GLU A 244 -3.17 -16.02 13.47
N ILE A 245 -3.91 -15.01 13.00
CA ILE A 245 -3.39 -13.95 12.13
C ILE A 245 -3.57 -12.63 12.86
N SER A 246 -2.47 -11.93 13.15
CA SER A 246 -2.54 -10.58 13.72
C SER A 246 -3.39 -9.69 12.80
N PHE A 247 -4.66 -9.47 13.16
CA PHE A 247 -5.60 -8.68 12.40
C PHE A 247 -5.78 -7.37 13.15
N ASP A 248 -5.09 -6.32 12.71
CA ASP A 248 -5.13 -4.97 13.28
C ASP A 248 -6.13 -4.09 12.50
N ILE A 249 -6.42 -2.90 13.04
CA ILE A 249 -7.34 -1.95 12.41
C ILE A 249 -6.83 -1.53 11.01
N PRO A 250 -5.54 -1.19 10.81
CA PRO A 250 -5.01 -0.88 9.48
C PRO A 250 -5.25 -1.99 8.45
N LYS A 251 -4.93 -3.25 8.77
CA LYS A 251 -5.18 -4.40 7.89
C LYS A 251 -6.66 -4.57 7.59
N THR A 252 -7.53 -4.32 8.57
CA THR A 252 -8.99 -4.37 8.38
C THR A 252 -9.43 -3.33 7.35
N LYS A 253 -8.98 -2.07 7.50
CA LYS A 253 -9.26 -0.97 6.56
C LYS A 253 -8.72 -1.31 5.18
N SER A 254 -7.49 -1.79 5.09
CA SER A 254 -6.86 -2.18 3.82
C SER A 254 -7.59 -3.32 3.12
N LEU A 255 -8.03 -4.34 3.87
CA LEU A 255 -8.79 -5.45 3.31
C LEU A 255 -10.14 -4.99 2.73
N ILE A 256 -10.80 -4.04 3.38
CA ILE A 256 -12.02 -3.41 2.84
C ILE A 256 -11.71 -2.64 1.57
N ASN A 257 -10.65 -1.83 1.56
CA ASN A 257 -10.27 -0.99 0.42
C ASN A 257 -9.88 -1.77 -0.84
N ILE A 258 -9.38 -3.00 -0.70
CA ILE A 258 -9.02 -3.84 -1.84
C ILE A 258 -10.20 -4.66 -2.37
N ASP A 259 -11.23 -4.94 -1.58
CA ASP A 259 -12.39 -5.74 -1.99
C ASP A 259 -13.45 -4.86 -2.68
N LYS A 260 -13.75 -5.20 -3.93
CA LYS A 260 -14.70 -4.49 -4.80
C LYS A 260 -16.15 -4.56 -4.36
N ARG A 261 -16.46 -5.42 -3.38
CA ARG A 261 -17.82 -5.59 -2.86
C ARG A 261 -18.07 -4.70 -1.65
N MET A 262 -17.02 -4.18 -1.02
CA MET A 262 -17.11 -3.39 0.21
C MET A 262 -16.64 -1.97 -0.03
N THR A 263 -17.10 -1.04 0.81
CA THR A 263 -16.60 0.34 0.83
C THR A 263 -16.62 0.91 2.24
N LEU A 264 -15.69 1.82 2.51
CA LEU A 264 -15.69 2.67 3.69
C LEU A 264 -16.56 3.90 3.40
N LEU A 265 -17.52 4.15 4.28
CA LEU A 265 -18.42 5.29 4.27
C LEU A 265 -17.91 6.35 5.28
N GLU A 266 -18.55 7.51 5.29
CA GLU A 266 -18.36 8.52 6.34
C GLU A 266 -18.67 7.92 7.73
N ASP A 267 -18.03 8.45 8.78
CA ASP A 267 -18.12 7.96 10.17
C ASP A 267 -17.57 6.54 10.46
N GLU A 268 -16.59 6.08 9.68
CA GLU A 268 -15.98 4.74 9.82
C GLU A 268 -17.01 3.60 9.72
N LEU A 269 -18.07 3.80 8.95
CA LEU A 269 -19.02 2.77 8.58
C LEU A 269 -18.50 1.99 7.36
N VAL A 270 -18.85 0.72 7.27
CA VAL A 270 -18.46 -0.17 6.17
C VAL A 270 -19.73 -0.75 5.58
N GLY A 271 -19.90 -0.60 4.27
CA GLY A 271 -21.08 -1.03 3.52
C GLY A 271 -20.73 -1.94 2.34
N LEU A 272 -21.73 -2.68 1.85
CA LEU A 272 -21.64 -3.41 0.58
C LEU A 272 -22.02 -2.53 -0.61
N LEU A 273 -21.23 -2.57 -1.68
CA LEU A 273 -21.42 -1.77 -2.90
C LEU A 273 -22.67 -2.15 -3.71
N GLU A 274 -23.14 -3.40 -3.62
CA GLU A 274 -24.42 -3.82 -4.23
C GLU A 274 -25.65 -3.20 -3.54
N TRP A 275 -25.45 -2.47 -2.45
CA TRP A 275 -26.52 -1.77 -1.76
C TRP A 275 -26.90 -0.50 -2.53
N ARG A 276 -28.19 -0.40 -2.89
CA ARG A 276 -28.79 0.60 -3.81
C ARG A 276 -28.58 2.09 -3.45
N HIS A 277 -27.83 2.44 -2.41
CA HIS A 277 -27.74 3.78 -1.85
C HIS A 277 -26.32 4.26 -1.51
N ILE A 278 -25.25 3.59 -1.96
CA ILE A 278 -23.89 4.12 -1.77
C ILE A 278 -23.62 5.34 -2.68
N HIS A 279 -24.43 5.52 -3.72
CA HIS A 279 -24.72 6.81 -4.34
C HIS A 279 -26.20 6.81 -4.77
N PRO A 280 -27.10 7.58 -4.13
CA PRO A 280 -28.47 7.78 -4.63
C PRO A 280 -28.49 8.61 -5.92
#